data_AF-A0A537MK79-F1
#
_entry.id   AF-A0A537MK79-F1
#
_cell.length_a   1.000
_cell.length_b   1.000
_cell.length_c   1.000
_cell.angle_alpha   90.00
_cell.angle_beta   90.00
_cell.angle_gamma   90.00
#
_symmetry.space_group_name_H-M   'P 1'
#
loop_
_entity.id
_entity.type
_entity.pdbx_description
1 polymer ?
#
loop_
_entity_poly.entity_id
_entity_poly.type
_entity_poly.pdbx_seq_one_letter_code
_entity_poly.pdbx_strand_id
1 'polypeptide(L)'
;MPRLHAEPLIFCLAWAALAIAAAMTASIWMGILFSAGLAFVLMPLSAIVVSRTESMELERQVRWGLLVIAALALALLLQFA
;
A
#
# COMPACT_ATOMS: atom_id res chain seq x y z
N MET A 1 -7.93 25.64 -8.43
CA MET A 1 -7.27 24.73 -9.40
C MET A 1 -7.18 23.36 -8.74
N PRO A 2 -7.71 22.27 -9.32
CA PRO A 2 -7.56 20.94 -8.73
C PRO A 2 -6.07 20.66 -8.64
N ARG A 3 -5.52 20.65 -7.42
CA ARG A 3 -4.13 20.27 -7.19
C ARG A 3 -4.08 18.78 -7.46
N LEU A 4 -3.56 18.39 -8.61
CA LEU A 4 -3.21 17.00 -8.90
C LEU A 4 -2.25 16.56 -7.80
N HIS A 5 -2.78 15.86 -6.80
CA HIS A 5 -1.98 15.25 -5.76
C HIS A 5 -1.27 14.06 -6.41
N ALA A 6 -0.09 14.31 -6.97
CA ALA A 6 0.73 13.31 -7.64
C ALA A 6 1.13 12.17 -6.68
N GLU A 7 1.21 12.47 -5.38
CA GLU A 7 1.62 11.53 -4.35
C GLU A 7 0.70 10.31 -4.17
N PRO A 8 -0.64 10.43 -4.11
CA PRO A 8 -1.59 9.31 -4.23
C PRO A 8 -1.33 8.41 -5.44
N LEU A 9 -1.10 9.00 -6.61
CA LEU A 9 -0.81 8.24 -7.84
C LEU A 9 0.49 7.45 -7.72
N ILE A 10 1.56 8.09 -7.26
CA ILE A 10 2.87 7.44 -7.07
C ILE A 10 2.76 6.26 -6.10
N PHE A 11 1.99 6.41 -5.03
CA PHE A 11 1.77 5.35 -4.07
C PHE A 11 0.98 4.17 -4.65
N CYS A 12 -0.09 4.44 -5.39
CA CYS A 12 -0.84 3.39 -6.07
C CYS A 12 0.05 2.61 -7.06
N LEU A 13 0.91 3.32 -7.80
CA LEU A 13 1.87 2.69 -8.71
C LEU A 13 2.90 1.84 -7.97
N ALA A 14 3.45 2.34 -6.86
CA ALA A 14 4.40 1.60 -6.04
C ALA A 14 3.78 0.33 -5.43
N TRP A 15 2.52 0.42 -4.96
CA TRP A 15 1.82 -0.75 -4.43
C TRP A 15 1.46 -1.75 -5.52
N ALA A 16 1.02 -1.29 -6.69
CA ALA A 16 0.76 -2.17 -7.83
C ALA A 16 2.04 -2.92 -8.26
N ALA A 17 3.18 -2.23 -8.31
CA ALA A 17 4.47 -2.84 -8.58
C ALA A 17 4.81 -3.92 -7.54
N LEU A 18 4.54 -3.67 -6.25
CA LEU A 18 4.74 -4.65 -5.19
C LEU A 18 3.82 -5.87 -5.34
N ALA A 19 2.54 -5.67 -5.67
CA ALA A 19 1.59 -6.75 -5.88
C ALA A 19 1.98 -7.62 -7.09
N ILE A 20 2.46 -7.01 -8.18
CA ILE A 20 2.99 -7.73 -9.35
C ILE A 20 4.24 -8.51 -8.96
N ALA A 21 5.19 -7.88 -8.25
CA ALA A 21 6.38 -8.57 -7.77
C ALA A 21 6.02 -9.78 -6.92
N ALA A 22 5.08 -9.64 -5.97
CA ALA A 22 4.58 -10.74 -5.15
C ALA A 22 3.94 -11.87 -5.97
N ALA A 23 3.19 -11.53 -7.01
CA ALA A 23 2.58 -12.50 -7.92
C ALA A 23 3.64 -13.32 -8.68
N MET A 24 4.72 -12.66 -9.09
CA MET A 24 5.81 -13.28 -9.86
C MET A 24 6.77 -14.10 -9.00
N THR A 25 7.08 -13.65 -7.78
CA THR A 25 8.11 -14.27 -6.94
C THR A 25 7.57 -15.31 -5.95
N ALA A 26 6.35 -15.15 -5.45
CA ALA A 26 5.76 -16.07 -4.48
C ALA A 26 4.63 -16.89 -5.10
N SER A 27 3.51 -16.26 -5.47
CA SER A 27 2.38 -16.91 -6.15
C SER A 27 1.33 -15.89 -6.57
N ILE A 28 0.53 -16.24 -7.58
CA ILE A 28 -0.63 -15.44 -8.02
C ILE A 28 -1.57 -15.08 -6.86
N TRP A 29 -1.76 -16.00 -5.89
CA TRP A 29 -2.60 -15.77 -4.72
C TRP A 29 -2.05 -14.66 -3.81
N MET A 30 -0.74 -14.53 -3.68
CA MET A 30 -0.14 -13.42 -2.93
C MET A 30 -0.33 -12.08 -3.65
N GLY A 31 -0.24 -12.04 -4.98
CA GLY A 31 -0.55 -10.83 -5.74
C GLY A 31 -2.00 -10.36 -5.54
N ILE A 32 -2.94 -11.31 -5.50
CA ILE A 32 -4.36 -11.03 -5.20
C ILE A 32 -4.50 -10.52 -3.76
N LEU A 33 -3.82 -11.14 -2.79
CA LEU A 33 -3.87 -10.73 -1.38
C LEU A 33 -3.33 -9.30 -1.18
N PHE A 34 -2.22 -8.94 -1.82
CA PHE A 34 -1.69 -7.58 -1.77
C PHE A 34 -2.63 -6.55 -2.42
N SER A 35 -3.29 -6.92 -3.51
CA SER A 35 -4.28 -6.07 -4.18
C SER A 35 -5.54 -5.87 -3.33
N ALA A 36 -6.03 -6.95 -2.70
CA ALA A 36 -7.13 -6.89 -1.75
C ALA A 36 -6.77 -6.07 -0.51
N GLY A 37 -5.53 -6.20 -0.01
CA GLY A 37 -5.01 -5.37 1.08
C GLY A 37 -5.09 -3.87 0.77
N LEU A 38 -4.78 -3.47 -0.47
CA LEU A 38 -4.92 -2.06 -0.87
C LEU A 38 -6.38 -1.59 -0.88
N ALA A 39 -7.30 -2.41 -1.39
CA ALA A 39 -8.70 -2.04 -1.45
C ALA A 39 -9.38 -2.01 -0.06
N PHE A 40 -9.07 -2.98 0.80
CA PHE A 40 -9.79 -3.19 2.05
C PHE A 40 -9.10 -2.64 3.30
N VAL A 41 -7.79 -2.36 3.25
CA VAL A 41 -7.04 -1.86 4.42
C VAL A 41 -6.71 -0.39 4.24
N LEU A 42 -6.16 0.00 3.09
CA LEU A 42 -5.71 1.37 2.85
C LEU A 42 -6.86 2.37 2.72
N MET A 43 -7.95 2.02 2.04
CA MET A 43 -9.14 2.89 1.94
C MET A 43 -9.75 3.22 3.31
N PRO A 44 -10.13 2.26 4.15
CA PRO A 44 -10.72 2.60 5.45
C PRO A 44 -9.71 3.26 6.40
N LEU A 45 -8.42 2.89 6.36
CA LEU A 45 -7.41 3.60 7.16
C LEU A 45 -7.27 5.07 6.74
N SER A 46 -7.24 5.36 5.43
CA SER A 46 -7.23 6.75 4.96
C SER A 46 -8.48 7.51 5.41
N ALA A 47 -9.67 6.90 5.33
CA ALA A 47 -10.92 7.51 5.80
C ALA A 47 -10.92 7.78 7.31
N ILE A 48 -10.38 6.86 8.11
CA ILE A 48 -10.29 7.01 9.57
C ILE A 48 -9.27 8.11 9.95
N VAL A 49 -8.10 8.12 9.32
CA VAL A 49 -7.06 9.12 9.61
C VAL A 49 -7.54 10.52 9.21
N VAL A 50 -8.13 10.68 8.02
CA VAL A 50 -8.69 11.96 7.57
C VAL A 50 -9.79 12.44 8.52
N SER A 51 -10.72 11.58 8.92
CA SER A 51 -11.84 11.96 9.79
C SER A 51 -11.45 12.26 11.24
N ARG A 52 -10.34 11.72 11.73
CA ARG A 52 -9.92 11.86 13.14
C ARG A 52 -8.85 12.92 13.38
N THR A 53 -7.98 13.19 12.39
CA THR A 53 -6.78 14.00 12.63
C THR A 53 -6.64 15.22 11.71
N GLU A 54 -7.40 15.31 10.61
CA GLU A 54 -7.29 16.38 9.59
C GLU A 54 -5.84 16.69 9.13
N SER A 55 -4.89 15.77 9.38
CA SER A 55 -3.47 15.97 9.13
C SER A 55 -3.01 15.14 7.95
N MET A 56 -2.78 15.82 6.82
CA MET A 56 -2.25 15.21 5.59
C MET A 56 -0.87 14.56 5.79
N GLU A 57 -0.07 15.08 6.72
CA GLU A 57 1.28 14.57 6.96
C GLU A 57 1.26 13.19 7.64
N LEU A 58 0.30 12.99 8.55
CA LEU A 58 0.07 11.72 9.23
C LEU A 58 -0.49 10.66 8.26
N GLU A 59 -1.44 11.05 7.40
CA GLU A 59 -1.97 10.17 6.36
C GLU A 59 -0.87 9.70 5.39
N ARG A 60 0.03 10.61 5.01
CA ARG A 60 1.19 10.31 4.17
C ARG A 60 2.11 9.30 4.85
N GLN A 61 2.48 9.52 6.11
CA GLN A 61 3.33 8.60 6.87
C GLN A 61 2.69 7.21 7.01
N VAL A 62 1.38 7.12 7.27
CA VAL A 62 0.66 5.85 7.39
C VAL A 62 0.65 5.11 6.05
N ARG A 63 0.36 5.79 4.94
CA ARG A 63 0.38 5.17 3.59
C ARG A 63 1.75 4.59 3.28
N TRP A 64 2.79 5.41 3.31
CA TRP A 64 4.15 4.96 3.00
C TRP A 64 4.66 3.92 3.99
N GLY A 65 4.32 4.04 5.28
CA GLY A 65 4.63 3.05 6.31
C GLY A 65 4.00 1.69 6.02
N LEU A 66 2.72 1.64 5.64
CA LEU A 66 2.05 0.41 5.21
C LEU A 66 2.74 -0.25 4.02
N LEU A 67 3.18 0.55 3.03
CA LEU A 67 3.86 0.02 1.85
C LEU A 67 5.23 -0.57 2.20
N VAL A 68 5.97 0.04 3.12
CA VAL A 68 7.24 -0.51 3.63
C VAL A 68 7.00 -1.80 4.41
N ILE A 69 6.01 -1.84 5.30
CA ILE A 69 5.66 -3.05 6.06
C ILE A 69 5.25 -4.18 5.11
N ALA A 70 4.41 -3.87 4.12
CA ALA A 70 4.00 -4.78 3.06
C ALA A 70 5.20 -5.35 2.28
N ALA A 71 6.15 -4.50 1.90
CA ALA A 71 7.36 -4.92 1.19
C ALA A 71 8.28 -5.79 2.07
N LEU A 72 8.45 -5.44 3.34
CA LEU A 72 9.23 -6.24 4.29
C LEU A 72 8.59 -7.61 4.54
N ALA A 73 7.27 -7.66 4.70
CA ALA A 73 6.54 -8.92 4.85
C ALA A 73 6.73 -9.83 3.64
N LEU A 74 6.65 -9.28 2.42
CA LEU A 74 6.94 -10.02 1.20
C LEU A 74 8.40 -10.50 1.16
N ALA A 75 9.36 -9.64 1.47
CA ALA A 75 10.79 -9.98 1.47
C ALA A 75 11.11 -11.09 2.47
N LEU A 76 10.53 -11.03 3.68
CA LEU A 76 10.65 -12.09 4.69
C LEU A 76 10.04 -13.39 4.17
N LEU A 77 8.84 -13.34 3.60
CA LEU A 77 8.17 -14.54 3.09
C LEU A 77 8.97 -15.22 1.98
N LEU A 78 9.64 -14.43 1.13
CA LEU A 78 10.57 -14.93 0.10
C LEU A 78 11.87 -15.52 0.66
N GLN A 79 12.29 -15.16 1.89
CA GLN A 79 13.45 -15.81 2.53
C GLN A 79 13.13 -17.22 3.02
N PHE A 80 11.85 -17.53 3.26
CA PHE A 80 11.40 -18.82 3.78
C PHE A 80 10.73 -19.73 2.72
N ALA A 81 10.55 -19.23 1.49
CA ALA A 81 9.97 -19.96 0.36
C ALA A 81 11.07 -20.53 -0.55
#